data_AF-A0AA39DLN3-F1
#
_entry.id   AF-A0AA39DLN3-F1
#
_cell.length_a   1.000
_cell.length_b   1.000
_cell.length_c   1.000
_cell.angle_alpha   90.00
_cell.angle_beta   90.00
_cell.angle_gamma   90.00
#
_symmetry.space_group_name_H-M   'P 1'
#
loop_
_entity.id
_entity.type
_entity.pdbx_description
1 polymer ?
#
loop_
_entity_poly.entity_id
_entity_poly.type
_entity_poly.pdbx_seq_one_letter_code
_entity_poly.pdbx_strand_id
1 'polypeptide(L)'
;MINICEKAKAFSLVQIKALLKERLSGKATGGSSEKSEVSASVELTSSNFDELVLKSKDLWIVEFFAPWCGHCKKLAPQWKKAANNLKGKVKLGHVDCDSDKSLMSRFSVQGFPTILVFGADKDTPVPYEGARTASAIESFALEQLETNVAPPEVTELTGPDVMEEKCGSAAICFVAFLPDILDSKAEGRNKYLEMMLSIAEKFKRSPYSYVWAAAGKQADLEKQVGVGGYGYPALVALNVKKGAYAPLKSAFELDQIIGFVKEAGHGGKGILPLASSPVVVKTEPWDGKDGEIIEEDEFSLEELMGDEATS
;
A
#
# COMPACT_ATOMS: atom_id res chain seq x y z
N MET A 1 -9.77 -6.01 60.36
CA MET A 1 -8.48 -6.71 60.12
C MET A 1 -8.44 -7.17 58.68
N ILE A 2 -7.73 -6.44 57.82
CA ILE A 2 -7.58 -6.82 56.40
C ILE A 2 -6.58 -7.98 56.36
N ASN A 3 -7.01 -9.10 55.78
CA ASN A 3 -6.35 -10.40 55.84
C ASN A 3 -4.98 -10.32 55.14
N ILE A 4 -3.91 -10.68 55.85
CA ILE A 4 -2.51 -10.59 55.41
C ILE A 4 -2.27 -11.35 54.08
N CYS A 5 -3.14 -12.32 53.76
CA CYS A 5 -3.12 -13.09 52.52
C CYS A 5 -3.54 -12.29 51.25
N GLU A 6 -4.42 -11.28 51.36
CA GLU A 6 -4.81 -10.44 50.20
C GLU A 6 -3.70 -9.46 49.80
N LYS A 7 -3.00 -8.88 50.79
CA LYS A 7 -1.85 -8.00 50.54
C LYS A 7 -0.67 -8.74 49.92
N ALA A 8 -0.43 -9.99 50.32
CA ALA A 8 0.63 -10.83 49.74
C ALA A 8 0.36 -11.21 48.26
N LYS A 9 -0.91 -11.48 47.89
CA LYS A 9 -1.30 -11.75 46.49
C LYS A 9 -1.18 -10.51 45.60
N ALA A 10 -1.59 -9.35 46.09
CA ALA A 10 -1.45 -8.09 45.36
C ALA A 10 0.03 -7.71 45.15
N PHE A 11 0.89 -7.91 46.15
CA PHE A 11 2.32 -7.62 46.07
C PHE A 11 3.05 -8.53 45.06
N SER A 12 2.68 -9.82 45.01
CA SER A 12 3.24 -10.79 44.06
C SER A 12 2.85 -10.47 42.61
N LEU A 13 1.59 -10.07 42.36
CA LEU A 13 1.12 -9.72 41.02
C LEU A 13 1.81 -8.46 40.47
N VAL A 14 2.06 -7.46 41.31
CA VAL A 14 2.79 -6.24 40.93
C VAL A 14 4.24 -6.56 40.52
N GLN A 15 4.93 -7.41 41.27
CA GLN A 15 6.29 -7.85 40.92
C GLN A 15 6.33 -8.67 39.62
N ILE A 16 5.33 -9.53 39.39
CA ILE A 16 5.23 -10.32 38.16
C ILE A 16 4.94 -9.43 36.95
N LYS A 17 4.08 -8.41 37.10
CA LYS A 17 3.84 -7.39 36.07
C LYS A 17 5.13 -6.65 35.71
N ALA A 18 5.89 -6.21 36.71
CA ALA A 18 7.17 -5.55 36.52
C ALA A 18 8.18 -6.45 35.78
N LEU A 19 8.30 -7.73 36.17
CA LEU A 19 9.24 -8.66 35.54
C LEU A 19 8.90 -9.00 34.07
N LEU A 20 7.61 -9.08 33.73
CA LEU A 20 7.19 -9.28 32.34
C LEU A 20 7.38 -8.02 31.51
N LYS A 21 7.01 -6.87 32.06
CA LYS A 21 7.25 -5.58 31.43
C LYS A 21 8.74 -5.36 31.19
N GLU A 22 9.60 -5.61 32.17
CA GLU A 22 11.06 -5.50 32.02
C GLU A 22 11.66 -6.51 31.04
N ARG A 23 11.11 -7.72 30.94
CA ARG A 23 11.56 -8.71 29.94
C ARG A 23 11.23 -8.29 28.51
N LEU A 24 10.09 -7.63 28.31
CA LEU A 24 9.62 -7.10 27.03
C LEU A 24 10.21 -5.72 26.70
N SER A 25 10.45 -4.86 27.70
CA SER A 25 10.95 -3.48 27.52
C SER A 25 12.46 -3.31 27.73
N GLY A 26 13.14 -4.33 28.28
CA GLY A 26 14.60 -4.42 28.33
C GLY A 26 15.31 -3.45 29.27
N LYS A 27 14.74 -3.10 30.44
CA LYS A 27 15.45 -2.31 31.45
C LYS A 27 15.97 -3.22 32.57
N ALA A 28 17.29 -3.29 32.74
CA ALA A 28 17.95 -4.15 33.73
C ALA A 28 18.47 -3.36 34.93
N THR A 29 18.22 -3.86 36.14
CA THR A 29 19.04 -3.58 37.32
C THR A 29 19.50 -4.89 37.96
N GLY A 30 20.80 -5.20 37.78
CA GLY A 30 21.64 -5.95 38.73
C GLY A 30 21.62 -7.49 38.70
N GLY A 31 22.63 -8.10 38.06
CA GLY A 31 23.33 -9.29 38.58
C GLY A 31 23.17 -10.64 37.85
N SER A 32 24.28 -11.11 37.28
CA SER A 32 24.58 -12.44 36.72
C SER A 32 24.34 -12.67 35.22
N SER A 33 25.38 -13.24 34.60
CA SER A 33 25.69 -13.35 33.19
C SER A 33 24.76 -14.27 32.40
N GLU A 34 23.68 -13.72 31.85
CA GLU A 34 23.14 -14.09 30.55
C GLU A 34 22.94 -12.78 29.78
N LYS A 35 23.47 -12.67 28.55
CA LYS A 35 23.26 -11.48 27.71
C LYS A 35 21.75 -11.33 27.45
N SER A 36 21.05 -10.55 28.27
CA SER A 36 19.66 -10.21 28.04
C SER A 36 19.62 -9.21 26.88
N GLU A 37 19.57 -9.70 25.65
CA GLU A 37 19.30 -8.83 24.51
C GLU A 37 18.01 -8.05 24.77
N VAL A 38 17.98 -6.76 24.48
CA VAL A 38 16.76 -5.96 24.57
C VAL A 38 15.80 -6.46 23.49
N SER A 39 14.51 -6.62 23.81
CA SER A 39 13.52 -7.02 22.82
C SER A 39 13.31 -5.87 21.84
N ALA A 40 13.32 -6.15 20.53
CA ALA A 40 12.96 -5.18 19.51
C ALA A 40 11.43 -5.00 19.37
N SER A 41 10.62 -5.71 20.17
CA SER A 41 9.18 -5.53 20.19
C SER A 41 8.78 -4.21 20.85
N VAL A 42 7.86 -3.48 20.23
CA VAL A 42 7.40 -2.16 20.69
C VAL A 42 6.24 -2.31 21.67
N GLU A 43 6.31 -1.63 22.81
CA GLU A 43 5.18 -1.51 23.74
C GLU A 43 4.10 -0.61 23.14
N LEU A 44 2.90 -1.15 22.95
CA LEU A 44 1.76 -0.47 22.39
C LEU A 44 0.68 -0.23 23.45
N THR A 45 0.11 0.97 23.40
CA THR A 45 -0.89 1.52 24.34
C THR A 45 -1.89 2.34 23.55
N SER A 46 -3.05 2.63 24.12
CA SER A 46 -4.10 3.42 23.47
C SER A 46 -3.61 4.79 22.99
N SER A 47 -2.60 5.37 23.63
CA SER A 47 -2.03 6.66 23.24
C SER A 47 -1.15 6.60 21.99
N ASN A 48 -0.56 5.45 21.64
CA ASN A 48 0.38 5.34 20.51
C ASN A 48 -0.05 4.34 19.44
N PHE A 49 -1.05 3.50 19.70
CA PHE A 49 -1.46 2.42 18.80
C PHE A 49 -1.88 2.96 17.44
N ASP A 50 -2.71 4.00 17.42
CA ASP A 50 -3.24 4.56 16.18
C ASP A 50 -2.13 5.16 15.31
N GLU A 51 -1.20 5.88 15.92
CA GLU A 51 -0.10 6.51 15.23
C GLU A 51 0.92 5.49 14.72
N LEU A 52 1.31 4.54 15.56
CA LEU A 52 2.36 3.59 15.23
C LEU A 52 1.88 2.44 14.35
N VAL A 53 0.66 1.95 14.57
CA VAL A 53 0.11 0.77 13.88
C VAL A 53 -0.82 1.19 12.76
N LEU A 54 -1.92 1.89 13.08
CA LEU A 54 -3.01 2.11 12.12
C LEU A 54 -2.67 3.12 11.03
N LYS A 55 -1.87 4.15 11.34
CA LYS A 55 -1.37 5.12 10.35
C LYS A 55 -0.09 4.66 9.64
N SER A 56 0.46 3.51 10.02
CA SER A 56 1.69 3.00 9.42
C SER A 56 1.42 2.23 8.12
N LYS A 57 2.32 2.39 7.16
CA LYS A 57 2.37 1.56 5.94
C LYS A 57 3.01 0.19 6.19
N ASP A 58 3.72 0.03 7.31
CA ASP A 58 4.43 -1.21 7.63
C ASP A 58 3.48 -2.35 8.01
N LEU A 59 3.95 -3.58 7.86
CA LEU A 59 3.32 -4.76 8.44
C LEU A 59 3.55 -4.78 9.95
N TRP A 60 2.47 -4.85 10.71
CA TRP A 60 2.50 -4.98 12.17
C TRP A 60 1.91 -6.31 12.63
N ILE A 61 2.61 -6.98 13.54
CA ILE A 61 2.10 -8.17 14.22
C ILE A 61 2.10 -7.88 15.71
N VAL A 62 0.94 -7.93 16.35
CA VAL A 62 0.75 -7.45 17.72
C VAL A 62 0.27 -8.58 18.62
N GLU A 63 1.02 -8.83 19.70
CA GLU A 63 0.60 -9.72 20.79
C GLU A 63 -0.25 -8.96 21.82
N PHE A 64 -1.47 -9.42 22.04
CA PHE A 64 -2.32 -9.02 23.15
C PHE A 64 -2.14 -10.03 24.28
N PHE A 65 -1.60 -9.58 25.41
CA PHE A 65 -1.23 -10.46 26.52
C PHE A 65 -1.76 -9.95 27.87
N ALA A 66 -1.74 -10.84 28.85
CA ALA A 66 -1.95 -10.51 30.25
C ALA A 66 -0.81 -11.08 31.11
N PRO A 67 -0.34 -10.35 32.13
CA PRO A 67 0.88 -10.67 32.87
C PRO A 67 0.74 -11.90 33.77
N TRP A 68 -0.48 -12.22 34.18
CA TRP A 68 -0.79 -13.42 34.95
C TRP A 68 -0.96 -14.67 34.07
N CYS A 69 -1.07 -14.53 32.74
CA CYS A 69 -1.33 -15.64 31.84
C CYS A 69 -0.09 -16.53 31.65
N GLY A 70 -0.22 -17.82 31.98
CA GLY A 70 0.84 -18.81 31.83
C GLY A 70 1.27 -19.03 30.37
N HIS A 71 0.33 -18.96 29.42
CA HIS A 71 0.65 -19.11 28.00
C HIS A 71 1.42 -17.90 27.45
N CYS A 72 1.08 -16.68 27.88
CA CYS A 72 1.85 -15.47 27.54
C CYS A 72 3.29 -15.56 28.06
N LYS A 73 3.48 -16.05 29.29
CA LYS A 73 4.82 -16.26 29.86
C LYS A 73 5.68 -17.22 29.04
N LYS A 74 5.07 -18.27 28.47
CA LYS A 74 5.76 -19.23 27.58
C LYS A 74 6.08 -18.62 26.20
N LEU A 75 5.22 -17.75 25.69
CA LEU A 75 5.39 -17.08 24.40
C LEU A 75 6.44 -15.96 24.46
N ALA A 76 6.51 -15.19 25.55
CA ALA A 76 7.41 -14.05 25.71
C ALA A 76 8.86 -14.27 25.23
N PRO A 77 9.57 -15.36 25.56
CA PRO A 77 10.93 -15.60 25.02
C PRO A 77 10.96 -15.86 23.51
N GLN A 78 9.93 -16.52 22.97
CA GLN A 78 9.80 -16.76 21.52
C GLN A 78 9.46 -15.47 20.78
N TRP A 79 8.55 -14.66 21.33
CA TRP A 79 8.15 -13.36 20.79
C TRP A 79 9.33 -12.40 20.70
N LYS A 80 10.11 -12.32 21.78
CA LYS A 80 11.34 -11.53 21.85
C LYS A 80 12.36 -11.95 20.79
N LYS A 81 12.57 -13.25 20.62
CA LYS A 81 13.48 -13.79 19.60
C LYS A 81 13.00 -13.43 18.18
N ALA A 82 11.71 -13.63 17.89
CA ALA A 82 11.12 -13.27 16.60
C ALA A 82 11.23 -11.76 16.33
N ALA A 83 10.95 -10.92 17.32
CA ALA A 83 11.05 -9.47 17.17
C ALA A 83 12.48 -9.01 16.85
N ASN A 84 13.49 -9.61 17.49
CA ASN A 84 14.88 -9.32 17.20
C ASN A 84 15.28 -9.78 15.78
N ASN A 85 14.85 -10.97 15.37
CA ASN A 85 15.15 -11.53 14.05
C ASN A 85 14.45 -10.77 12.90
N LEU A 86 13.26 -10.23 13.14
CA LEU A 86 12.47 -9.48 12.17
C LEU A 86 12.76 -7.97 12.18
N LYS A 87 13.66 -7.51 13.05
CA LYS A 87 13.97 -6.09 13.20
C LYS A 87 14.36 -5.46 11.85
N GLY A 88 13.65 -4.39 11.48
CA GLY A 88 13.85 -3.67 10.22
C GLY A 88 13.12 -4.27 9.01
N LYS A 89 12.45 -5.42 9.16
CA LYS A 89 11.62 -6.04 8.11
C LYS A 89 10.12 -5.99 8.47
N VAL A 90 9.77 -6.45 9.67
CA VAL A 90 8.39 -6.48 10.17
C VAL A 90 8.36 -5.89 11.58
N LYS A 91 7.31 -5.14 11.91
CA LYS A 91 7.14 -4.53 13.23
C LYS A 91 6.39 -5.48 14.14
N LEU A 92 7.00 -5.87 15.26
CA LEU A 92 6.32 -6.65 16.30
C LEU A 92 5.96 -5.74 17.48
N GLY A 93 4.69 -5.72 17.85
CA GLY A 93 4.18 -4.97 19.00
C GLY A 93 3.66 -5.88 20.10
N HIS A 94 3.51 -5.35 21.31
CA HIS A 94 2.82 -6.03 22.40
C HIS A 94 1.95 -5.05 23.19
N VAL A 95 0.77 -5.52 23.61
CA VAL A 95 -0.23 -4.76 24.37
C VAL A 95 -0.53 -5.51 25.68
N ASP A 96 -0.26 -4.86 26.81
CA ASP A 96 -0.70 -5.33 28.12
C ASP A 96 -2.19 -4.99 28.32
N CYS A 97 -3.03 -5.97 28.08
CA CYS A 97 -4.48 -5.83 28.16
C CYS A 97 -5.03 -5.67 29.59
N ASP A 98 -4.21 -6.00 30.59
CA ASP A 98 -4.54 -5.80 32.01
C ASP A 98 -4.45 -4.30 32.37
N SER A 99 -3.54 -3.58 31.70
CA SER A 99 -3.30 -2.14 31.86
C SER A 99 -4.13 -1.32 30.87
N ASP A 100 -4.40 -1.84 29.67
CA ASP A 100 -5.14 -1.16 28.61
C ASP A 100 -6.32 -2.00 28.09
N LYS A 101 -7.46 -1.87 28.77
CA LYS A 101 -8.68 -2.61 28.43
C LYS A 101 -9.38 -2.06 27.18
N SER A 102 -9.14 -0.81 26.81
CA SER A 102 -9.73 -0.17 25.63
C SER A 102 -9.31 -0.88 24.34
N LEU A 103 -8.01 -1.16 24.19
CA LEU A 103 -7.51 -1.88 23.01
C LEU A 103 -8.04 -3.32 22.94
N MET A 104 -8.18 -4.00 24.09
CA MET A 104 -8.80 -5.32 24.15
C MET A 104 -10.24 -5.29 23.62
N SER A 105 -11.06 -4.35 24.10
CA SER A 105 -12.45 -4.22 23.66
C SER A 105 -12.55 -3.84 22.19
N ARG A 106 -11.71 -2.90 21.72
CA ARG A 106 -11.70 -2.43 20.33
C ARG A 106 -11.44 -3.56 19.34
N PHE A 107 -10.49 -4.44 19.62
CA PHE A 107 -10.13 -5.55 18.74
C PHE A 107 -10.80 -6.87 19.13
N SER A 108 -11.84 -6.82 19.98
CA SER A 108 -12.63 -7.98 20.40
C SER A 108 -11.76 -9.14 20.93
N VAL A 109 -10.69 -8.84 21.67
CA VAL A 109 -9.79 -9.85 22.23
C VAL A 109 -10.47 -10.53 23.42
N GLN A 110 -10.78 -11.82 23.29
CA GLN A 110 -11.52 -12.59 24.31
C GLN A 110 -10.64 -13.50 25.18
N GLY A 111 -9.36 -13.67 24.83
CA GLY A 111 -8.45 -14.57 25.53
C GLY A 111 -6.99 -14.20 25.30
N PHE A 112 -6.08 -14.89 26.00
CA PHE A 112 -4.65 -14.60 25.93
C PHE A 112 -3.77 -15.85 25.76
N PRO A 113 -2.64 -15.72 25.05
CA PRO A 113 -2.31 -14.63 24.14
C PRO A 113 -3.19 -14.69 22.89
N THR A 114 -3.58 -13.53 22.37
CA THR A 114 -4.14 -13.36 21.03
C THR A 114 -3.13 -12.56 20.22
N ILE A 115 -2.82 -13.03 19.00
CA ILE A 115 -1.90 -12.34 18.10
C ILE A 115 -2.71 -11.88 16.90
N LEU A 116 -2.68 -10.59 16.60
CA LEU A 116 -3.34 -10.00 15.45
C LEU A 116 -2.32 -9.44 14.46
N VAL A 117 -2.61 -9.58 13.18
CA VAL A 117 -1.79 -9.17 12.06
C VAL A 117 -2.48 -7.98 11.39
N PHE A 118 -1.81 -6.84 11.42
CA PHE A 118 -2.24 -5.58 10.84
C PHE A 118 -1.50 -5.39 9.51
N GLY A 119 -2.16 -5.85 8.45
CA GLY A 119 -1.69 -5.75 7.08
C GLY A 119 -1.92 -4.37 6.47
N ALA A 120 -2.09 -4.29 5.15
CA ALA A 120 -2.17 -3.03 4.42
C ALA A 120 -3.51 -2.36 4.68
N ASP A 121 -4.58 -3.16 4.68
CA ASP A 121 -5.82 -2.80 5.33
C ASP A 121 -5.62 -2.94 6.85
N LYS A 122 -5.54 -1.78 7.51
CA LYS A 122 -5.37 -1.69 8.96
C LYS A 122 -6.68 -1.86 9.73
N ASP A 123 -7.83 -1.75 9.05
CA ASP A 123 -9.16 -1.83 9.64
C ASP A 123 -9.66 -3.27 9.76
N THR A 124 -9.10 -4.21 8.99
CA THR A 124 -9.44 -5.64 9.02
C THR A 124 -8.28 -6.54 9.49
N PRO A 125 -7.80 -6.41 10.75
CA PRO A 125 -6.72 -7.25 11.25
C PRO A 125 -7.13 -8.72 11.31
N VAL A 126 -6.23 -9.62 10.91
CA VAL A 126 -6.46 -11.07 10.89
C VAL A 126 -5.78 -11.76 12.07
N PRO A 127 -6.40 -12.78 12.69
CA PRO A 127 -5.78 -13.53 13.77
C PRO A 127 -4.66 -14.43 13.25
N TYR A 128 -3.58 -14.54 14.02
CA TYR A 128 -2.53 -15.53 13.79
C TYR A 128 -2.83 -16.83 14.54
N GLU A 129 -3.07 -17.90 13.77
CA GLU A 129 -3.41 -19.24 14.27
C GLU A 129 -2.24 -20.24 14.19
N GLY A 130 -1.05 -19.77 13.82
CA GLY A 130 0.13 -20.61 13.67
C GLY A 130 0.80 -21.02 14.98
N ALA A 131 1.87 -21.80 14.88
CA ALA A 131 2.63 -22.27 16.04
C ALA A 131 3.34 -21.12 16.76
N ARG A 132 3.25 -21.08 18.09
CA ARG A 132 3.81 -20.02 18.94
C ARG A 132 5.32 -20.16 19.22
N THR A 133 6.08 -20.45 18.17
CA THR A 133 7.55 -20.53 18.20
C THR A 133 8.14 -19.38 17.39
N ALA A 134 9.35 -18.94 17.71
CA ALA A 134 10.00 -17.83 17.02
C ALA A 134 10.10 -18.09 15.50
N SER A 135 10.54 -19.30 15.12
CA SER A 135 10.66 -19.72 13.71
C SER A 135 9.33 -19.63 12.94
N ALA A 136 8.24 -20.13 13.53
CA ALA A 136 6.93 -20.11 12.86
C ALA A 136 6.35 -18.69 12.75
N ILE A 137 6.58 -17.83 13.74
CA ILE A 137 6.19 -16.41 13.68
C ILE A 137 7.04 -15.69 12.62
N GLU A 138 8.35 -15.96 12.56
CA GLU A 138 9.26 -15.39 11.58
C GLU A 138 8.89 -15.78 10.14
N SER A 139 8.68 -17.07 9.88
CA SER A 139 8.27 -17.55 8.55
C SER A 139 6.95 -16.94 8.12
N PHE A 140 5.96 -16.93 9.01
CA PHE A 140 4.68 -16.29 8.74
C PHE A 140 4.82 -14.79 8.49
N ALA A 141 5.61 -14.08 9.30
CA ALA A 141 5.81 -12.64 9.15
C ALA A 141 6.48 -12.29 7.83
N LEU A 142 7.44 -13.09 7.36
CA LEU A 142 8.09 -12.90 6.07
C LEU A 142 7.13 -13.20 4.91
N GLU A 143 6.35 -14.27 4.99
CA GLU A 143 5.30 -14.56 4.00
C GLU A 143 4.27 -13.43 3.94
N GLN A 144 3.82 -12.95 5.10
CA GLN A 144 2.92 -11.82 5.19
C GLN A 144 3.57 -10.55 4.65
N LEU A 145 4.86 -10.32 4.86
CA LEU A 145 5.53 -9.14 4.30
C LEU A 145 5.52 -9.17 2.76
N GLU A 146 5.57 -10.36 2.15
CA GLU A 146 5.44 -10.53 0.69
C GLU A 146 4.00 -10.36 0.19
N THR A 147 2.99 -10.65 1.02
CA THR A 147 1.57 -10.47 0.66
C THR A 147 1.02 -9.10 1.06
N ASN A 148 1.65 -8.43 2.02
CA ASN A 148 1.28 -7.13 2.58
C ASN A 148 1.70 -5.97 1.68
N VAL A 149 1.48 -6.10 0.38
CA VAL A 149 1.58 -4.97 -0.52
C VAL A 149 0.25 -4.22 -0.46
N ALA A 150 0.33 -2.90 -0.34
CA ALA A 150 -0.84 -2.04 -0.39
C ALA A 150 -1.69 -2.39 -1.62
N PRO A 151 -3.04 -2.30 -1.52
CA PRO A 151 -3.91 -2.45 -2.67
C PRO A 151 -3.37 -1.58 -3.81
N PRO A 152 -3.17 -2.15 -5.00
CA PRO A 152 -2.65 -1.38 -6.10
C PRO A 152 -3.68 -0.33 -6.51
N GLU A 153 -3.18 0.89 -6.71
CA GLU A 153 -3.99 2.00 -7.17
C GLU A 153 -3.63 2.33 -8.63
N VAL A 154 -4.64 2.70 -9.40
CA VAL A 154 -4.49 3.22 -10.76
C VAL A 154 -4.83 4.71 -10.72
N THR A 155 -3.81 5.56 -10.62
CA THR A 155 -3.98 7.01 -10.42
C THR A 155 -4.01 7.77 -11.75
N GLU A 156 -4.84 8.81 -11.83
CA GLU A 156 -4.83 9.71 -12.99
C GLU A 156 -3.57 10.59 -12.97
N LEU A 157 -2.91 10.69 -14.12
CA LEU A 157 -1.73 11.50 -14.34
C LEU A 157 -2.14 12.96 -14.61
N THR A 158 -2.36 13.70 -13.54
CA THR A 158 -2.82 15.10 -13.58
C THR A 158 -1.70 16.13 -13.52
N GLY A 159 -0.44 15.71 -13.35
CA GLY A 159 0.69 16.63 -13.28
C GLY A 159 2.06 15.97 -13.06
N PRO A 160 3.14 16.79 -13.09
CA PRO A 160 4.51 16.33 -12.83
C PRO A 160 4.72 15.71 -11.44
N ASP A 161 3.99 16.20 -10.45
CA ASP A 161 3.99 15.71 -9.08
C ASP A 161 3.53 14.25 -8.99
N VAL A 162 2.45 13.90 -9.70
CA VAL A 162 1.96 12.52 -9.76
C VAL A 162 2.96 11.62 -10.50
N MET A 163 3.58 12.12 -11.58
CA MET A 163 4.63 11.39 -12.30
C MET A 163 5.81 11.08 -11.38
N GLU A 164 6.29 12.06 -10.62
CA GLU A 164 7.43 11.87 -9.73
C GLU A 164 7.10 10.93 -8.55
N GLU A 165 5.94 11.12 -7.90
CA GLU A 165 5.51 10.29 -6.77
C GLU A 165 5.29 8.83 -7.19
N LYS A 166 4.53 8.61 -8.27
CA LYS A 166 4.11 7.26 -8.67
C LYS A 166 5.17 6.58 -9.54
N CYS A 167 5.72 7.26 -10.55
CA CYS A 167 6.65 6.65 -11.49
C CYS A 167 8.13 6.81 -11.11
N GLY A 168 8.50 7.80 -10.28
CA GLY A 168 9.90 8.07 -9.92
C GLY A 168 10.54 6.99 -9.05
N SER A 169 9.80 6.44 -8.09
CA SER A 169 10.30 5.33 -7.24
C SER A 169 10.19 3.95 -7.90
N ALA A 170 9.25 3.78 -8.83
CA ALA A 170 8.95 2.50 -9.47
C ALA A 170 10.12 1.97 -10.31
N ALA A 171 10.19 0.64 -10.48
CA ALA A 171 11.10 0.03 -11.44
C ALA A 171 10.57 0.17 -12.87
N ILE A 172 9.25 0.04 -13.04
CA ILE A 172 8.51 0.24 -14.29
C ILE A 172 7.20 0.95 -13.95
N CYS A 173 6.89 2.03 -14.65
CA CYS A 173 5.60 2.70 -14.57
C CYS A 173 4.80 2.41 -15.84
N PHE A 174 3.66 1.75 -15.71
CA PHE A 174 2.73 1.51 -16.80
C PHE A 174 1.79 2.71 -16.93
N VAL A 175 1.87 3.41 -18.05
CA VAL A 175 1.06 4.58 -18.37
C VAL A 175 0.03 4.18 -19.42
N ALA A 176 -1.25 4.16 -19.04
CA ALA A 176 -2.36 3.93 -19.96
C ALA A 176 -2.92 5.25 -20.49
N PHE A 177 -2.97 5.41 -21.81
CA PHE A 177 -3.65 6.52 -22.45
C PHE A 177 -5.03 6.04 -22.90
N LEU A 178 -6.06 6.47 -22.18
CA LEU A 178 -7.44 6.03 -22.41
C LEU A 178 -8.14 6.99 -23.39
N PRO A 179 -9.15 6.51 -24.16
CA PRO A 179 -9.91 7.39 -25.02
C PRO A 179 -10.52 8.58 -24.26
N ASP A 180 -10.81 9.64 -25.01
CA ASP A 180 -11.48 10.80 -24.44
C ASP A 180 -12.85 10.41 -23.83
N ILE A 181 -13.31 11.18 -22.87
CA ILE A 181 -14.57 10.89 -22.18
C ILE A 181 -15.77 11.01 -23.13
N LEU A 182 -15.67 11.85 -24.16
CA LEU A 182 -16.71 12.00 -25.16
C LEU A 182 -16.89 10.72 -26.00
N ASP A 183 -15.80 10.00 -26.25
CA ASP A 183 -15.75 8.75 -27.02
C ASP A 183 -16.11 7.53 -26.16
N SER A 184 -15.49 7.41 -24.98
CA SER A 184 -15.62 6.23 -24.13
C SER A 184 -16.82 6.26 -23.19
N LYS A 185 -17.30 7.44 -22.84
CA LYS A 185 -18.19 7.68 -21.69
C LYS A 185 -17.58 7.17 -20.38
N ALA A 186 -18.19 7.50 -19.25
CA ALA A 186 -17.75 7.09 -17.92
C ALA A 186 -17.74 5.56 -17.80
N GLU A 187 -18.73 4.87 -18.37
CA GLU A 187 -18.81 3.41 -18.35
C GLU A 187 -17.62 2.75 -19.07
N GLY A 188 -17.28 3.23 -20.27
CA GLY A 188 -16.15 2.69 -21.02
C GLY A 188 -14.82 2.97 -20.33
N ARG A 189 -14.63 4.18 -19.80
CA ARG A 189 -13.43 4.52 -19.01
C ARG A 189 -13.29 3.64 -17.77
N ASN A 190 -14.37 3.45 -17.01
CA ASN A 190 -14.37 2.60 -15.82
C ASN A 190 -14.01 1.15 -16.15
N LYS A 191 -14.48 0.59 -17.26
CA LYS A 191 -14.07 -0.75 -17.72
C LYS A 191 -12.57 -0.85 -17.95
N TYR A 192 -11.94 0.16 -18.54
CA TYR A 192 -10.48 0.18 -18.70
C TYR A 192 -9.74 0.30 -17.36
N LEU A 193 -10.26 1.12 -16.44
CA LEU A 193 -9.67 1.28 -15.10
C LEU A 193 -9.78 -0.01 -14.28
N GLU A 194 -10.92 -0.70 -14.31
CA GLU A 194 -11.11 -2.02 -13.68
C GLU A 194 -10.15 -3.08 -14.25
N MET A 195 -9.92 -3.05 -15.57
CA MET A 195 -8.95 -3.93 -16.21
C MET A 195 -7.53 -3.64 -15.71
N MET A 196 -7.13 -2.36 -15.68
CA MET A 196 -5.84 -1.93 -15.17
C MET A 196 -5.65 -2.28 -13.70
N LEU A 197 -6.69 -2.13 -12.87
CA LEU A 197 -6.69 -2.55 -11.46
C LEU A 197 -6.51 -4.06 -11.33
N SER A 198 -7.19 -4.85 -12.16
CA SER A 198 -7.05 -6.32 -12.17
C SER A 198 -5.63 -6.76 -12.53
N ILE A 199 -4.99 -6.05 -13.47
CA ILE A 199 -3.58 -6.26 -13.82
C ILE A 199 -2.69 -5.88 -12.64
N ALA A 200 -2.91 -4.70 -12.05
CA ALA A 200 -2.12 -4.22 -10.94
C ALA A 200 -2.21 -5.16 -9.72
N GLU A 201 -3.39 -5.72 -9.44
CA GLU A 201 -3.60 -6.74 -8.41
C GLU A 201 -2.81 -8.02 -8.69
N LYS A 202 -2.80 -8.46 -9.95
CA LYS A 202 -2.03 -9.64 -10.39
C LYS A 202 -0.53 -9.45 -10.21
N PHE A 203 -0.02 -8.24 -10.42
CA PHE A 203 1.40 -7.90 -10.32
C PHE A 203 1.74 -7.06 -9.10
N LYS A 204 0.90 -7.08 -8.06
CA LYS A 204 1.10 -6.25 -6.84
C LYS A 204 2.44 -6.49 -6.15
N ARG A 205 3.02 -7.68 -6.30
CA ARG A 205 4.34 -8.02 -5.73
C ARG A 205 5.52 -7.44 -6.51
N SER A 206 5.28 -6.99 -7.74
CA SER A 206 6.30 -6.39 -8.58
C SER A 206 6.45 -4.90 -8.24
N PRO A 207 7.65 -4.32 -8.35
CA PRO A 207 7.89 -2.89 -8.11
C PRO A 207 7.38 -2.04 -9.29
N TYR A 208 6.12 -2.23 -9.65
CA TYR A 208 5.44 -1.57 -10.76
C TYR A 208 4.43 -0.56 -10.24
N SER A 209 4.24 0.50 -11.01
CA SER A 209 3.20 1.49 -10.75
C SER A 209 2.32 1.64 -11.97
N TYR A 210 1.06 1.97 -11.76
CA TYR A 210 0.05 2.05 -12.82
C TYR A 210 -0.60 3.42 -12.75
N VAL A 211 -0.49 4.16 -13.84
CA VAL A 211 -1.11 5.49 -13.99
C VAL A 211 -1.86 5.53 -15.31
N TRP A 212 -2.83 6.44 -15.41
CA TRP A 212 -3.57 6.65 -16.65
C TRP A 212 -3.72 8.13 -16.97
N ALA A 213 -3.87 8.46 -18.25
CA ALA A 213 -4.20 9.80 -18.71
C ALA A 213 -5.29 9.69 -19.78
N ALA A 214 -6.19 10.67 -19.84
CA ALA A 214 -7.09 10.79 -20.98
C ALA A 214 -6.30 11.24 -22.23
N ALA A 215 -6.67 10.69 -23.38
CA ALA A 215 -6.09 11.01 -24.67
C ALA A 215 -6.02 12.52 -24.91
N GLY A 216 -4.85 13.01 -25.34
CA GLY A 216 -4.64 14.42 -25.66
C GLY A 216 -4.42 15.33 -24.45
N LYS A 217 -4.70 14.88 -23.22
CA LYS A 217 -4.40 15.67 -22.01
C LYS A 217 -2.90 15.74 -21.72
N GLN A 218 -2.11 14.77 -22.19
CA GLN A 218 -0.66 14.71 -21.99
C GLN A 218 0.09 14.65 -23.33
N ALA A 219 -0.22 15.58 -24.24
CA ALA A 219 0.27 15.57 -25.62
C ALA A 219 1.80 15.46 -25.77
N ASP A 220 2.57 16.16 -24.92
CA ASP A 220 4.05 16.10 -24.96
C ASP A 220 4.56 14.72 -24.59
N LEU A 221 4.02 14.12 -23.52
CA LEU A 221 4.35 12.77 -23.11
C LEU A 221 3.97 11.76 -24.19
N GLU A 222 2.74 11.85 -24.71
CA GLU A 222 2.23 10.98 -25.77
C GLU A 222 3.15 10.99 -26.99
N LYS A 223 3.58 12.18 -27.42
CA LYS A 223 4.56 12.34 -28.50
C LYS A 223 5.92 11.73 -28.17
N GLN A 224 6.43 11.90 -26.95
CA GLN A 224 7.71 11.32 -26.51
C GLN A 224 7.69 9.79 -26.54
N VAL A 225 6.55 9.17 -26.17
CA VAL A 225 6.39 7.72 -26.14
C VAL A 225 5.80 7.13 -27.42
N GLY A 226 5.58 7.96 -28.46
CA GLY A 226 5.06 7.52 -29.75
C GLY A 226 3.62 7.03 -29.70
N VAL A 227 2.81 7.53 -28.77
CA VAL A 227 1.38 7.28 -28.62
C VAL A 227 0.58 8.40 -29.29
N GLY A 228 -0.62 8.08 -29.79
CA GLY A 228 -1.52 9.03 -30.48
C GLY A 228 -1.58 8.84 -32.00
N GLY A 229 -0.60 8.15 -32.61
CA GLY A 229 -0.62 7.86 -34.05
C GLY A 229 -1.45 6.64 -34.47
N TYR A 230 -1.66 5.67 -33.57
CA TYR A 230 -2.35 4.40 -33.85
C TYR A 230 -3.74 4.30 -33.19
N GLY A 231 -4.18 5.36 -32.51
CA GLY A 231 -5.44 5.42 -31.75
C GLY A 231 -5.30 5.06 -30.26
N TYR A 232 -6.41 5.19 -29.54
CA TYR A 232 -6.55 4.89 -28.12
C TYR A 232 -7.57 3.75 -27.95
N PRO A 233 -7.49 2.93 -26.88
CA PRO A 233 -6.54 2.99 -25.77
C PRO A 233 -5.12 2.52 -26.15
N ALA A 234 -4.12 3.07 -25.47
CA ALA A 234 -2.71 2.68 -25.61
C ALA A 234 -2.07 2.46 -24.23
N LEU A 235 -1.05 1.60 -24.16
CA LEU A 235 -0.32 1.32 -22.92
C LEU A 235 1.19 1.40 -23.18
N VAL A 236 1.92 2.03 -22.27
CA VAL A 236 3.38 2.15 -22.34
C VAL A 236 4.00 1.73 -21.01
N ALA A 237 5.04 0.90 -21.08
CA ALA A 237 5.92 0.62 -19.96
C ALA A 237 7.05 1.65 -19.96
N LEU A 238 7.10 2.52 -18.96
CA LEU A 238 8.08 3.60 -18.81
C LEU A 238 9.07 3.27 -17.69
N ASN A 239 10.37 3.44 -17.96
CA ASN A 239 11.41 3.38 -16.96
C ASN A 239 12.12 4.74 -16.90
N VAL A 240 11.68 5.58 -15.95
CA VAL A 240 12.19 6.95 -15.79
C VAL A 240 13.68 6.95 -15.45
N LYS A 241 14.13 6.04 -14.58
CA LYS A 241 15.54 5.94 -14.15
C LYS A 241 16.49 5.55 -15.28
N LYS A 242 16.04 4.66 -16.17
CA LYS A 242 16.82 4.22 -17.34
C LYS A 242 16.61 5.09 -18.57
N GLY A 243 15.68 6.05 -18.52
CA GLY A 243 15.30 6.87 -19.68
C GLY A 243 14.87 6.00 -20.86
N ALA A 244 14.01 5.02 -20.62
CA ALA A 244 13.59 4.07 -21.64
C ALA A 244 12.09 3.76 -21.54
N TYR A 245 11.46 3.44 -22.66
CA TYR A 245 10.05 3.06 -22.70
C TYR A 245 9.81 1.92 -23.70
N ALA A 246 8.69 1.22 -23.55
CA ALA A 246 8.22 0.24 -24.52
C ALA A 246 6.70 0.40 -24.68
N PRO A 247 6.17 0.63 -25.89
CA PRO A 247 4.74 0.63 -26.12
C PRO A 247 4.19 -0.79 -26.26
N LEU A 248 2.95 -1.00 -25.82
CA LEU A 248 2.18 -2.21 -26.13
C LEU A 248 1.90 -2.23 -27.64
N LYS A 249 2.32 -3.30 -28.32
CA LYS A 249 2.17 -3.46 -29.78
C LYS A 249 1.07 -4.44 -30.18
N SER A 250 0.25 -4.87 -29.22
CA SER A 250 -0.88 -5.79 -29.40
C SER A 250 -2.18 -5.11 -28.99
N ALA A 251 -3.30 -5.82 -29.13
CA ALA A 251 -4.61 -5.33 -28.73
C ALA A 251 -4.64 -4.99 -27.22
N PHE A 252 -5.43 -3.97 -26.87
CA PHE A 252 -5.66 -3.57 -25.49
C PHE A 252 -6.66 -4.54 -24.81
N GLU A 253 -6.21 -5.77 -24.61
CA GLU A 253 -6.98 -6.86 -24.01
C GLU A 253 -6.22 -7.43 -22.81
N LEU A 254 -6.96 -7.94 -21.82
CA LEU A 254 -6.41 -8.36 -20.53
C LEU A 254 -5.23 -9.34 -20.68
N ASP A 255 -5.37 -10.40 -21.48
CA ASP A 255 -4.32 -11.42 -21.66
C ASP A 255 -3.08 -10.86 -22.37
N GLN A 256 -3.29 -9.97 -23.33
CA GLN A 256 -2.22 -9.31 -24.08
C GLN A 256 -1.44 -8.36 -23.17
N ILE A 257 -2.14 -7.58 -22.35
CA ILE A 257 -1.51 -6.66 -21.40
C ILE A 257 -0.76 -7.46 -20.33
N ILE A 258 -1.31 -8.56 -19.83
CA ILE A 258 -0.62 -9.46 -18.88
C ILE A 258 0.68 -10.00 -19.50
N GLY A 259 0.64 -10.43 -20.75
CA GLY A 259 1.83 -10.87 -21.49
C GLY A 259 2.88 -9.78 -21.58
N PHE A 260 2.46 -8.58 -21.99
CA PHE A 260 3.31 -7.41 -22.09
C PHE A 260 3.94 -6.99 -20.75
N VAL A 261 3.18 -6.96 -19.66
CA VAL A 261 3.69 -6.64 -18.31
C VAL A 261 4.77 -7.65 -17.89
N LYS A 262 4.55 -8.95 -18.14
CA LYS A 262 5.55 -9.99 -17.88
C LYS A 262 6.82 -9.76 -18.70
N GLU A 263 6.68 -9.48 -19.99
CA GLU A 263 7.83 -9.24 -20.87
C GLU A 263 8.63 -8.00 -20.45
N ALA A 264 7.95 -6.89 -20.15
CA ALA A 264 8.58 -5.67 -19.66
C ALA A 264 9.40 -5.93 -18.38
N GLY A 265 8.88 -6.77 -17.48
CA GLY A 265 9.55 -7.17 -16.25
C GLY A 265 10.87 -7.92 -16.44
N HIS A 266 11.00 -8.70 -17.51
CA HIS A 266 12.20 -9.48 -17.83
C HIS A 266 13.19 -8.74 -18.73
N GLY A 267 12.99 -7.43 -18.94
CA GLY A 267 13.81 -6.64 -19.87
C GLY A 267 13.49 -6.92 -21.33
N GLY A 268 12.19 -7.08 -21.63
CA GLY A 268 11.63 -7.53 -22.90
C GLY A 268 12.09 -6.82 -24.17
N LYS A 269 11.61 -7.33 -25.31
CA LYS A 269 11.96 -6.80 -26.63
C LYS A 269 11.22 -5.49 -26.91
N GLY A 270 11.84 -4.59 -27.68
CA GLY A 270 11.18 -3.36 -28.12
C GLY A 270 11.28 -2.18 -27.15
N ILE A 271 12.26 -2.21 -26.23
CA ILE A 271 12.66 -1.05 -25.43
C ILE A 271 13.27 0.01 -26.35
N LEU A 272 12.76 1.23 -26.25
CA LEU A 272 13.18 2.40 -26.98
C LEU A 272 13.77 3.43 -26.00
N PRO A 273 14.80 4.20 -26.41
CA PRO A 273 15.32 5.28 -25.60
C PRO A 273 14.31 6.43 -25.53
N LEU A 274 14.16 7.01 -24.35
CA LEU A 274 13.41 8.24 -24.13
C LEU A 274 14.36 9.41 -24.42
N ALA A 275 13.97 10.32 -25.31
CA ALA A 275 14.83 11.41 -25.77
C ALA A 275 15.18 12.42 -24.65
N SER A 276 14.28 12.61 -23.70
CA SER A 276 14.42 13.49 -22.53
C SER A 276 13.50 13.01 -21.41
N SER A 277 13.62 13.57 -20.21
CA SER A 277 12.69 13.25 -19.12
C SER A 277 11.23 13.44 -19.54
N PRO A 278 10.30 12.58 -19.05
CA PRO A 278 8.87 12.70 -19.36
C PRO A 278 8.36 14.10 -19.01
N VAL A 279 7.77 14.80 -19.98
CA VAL A 279 7.14 16.11 -19.77
C VAL A 279 5.65 15.90 -19.56
N VAL A 280 5.15 16.28 -18.39
CA VAL A 280 3.74 16.15 -18.00
C VAL A 280 3.19 17.54 -17.75
N VAL A 281 2.01 17.83 -18.27
CA VAL A 281 1.31 19.10 -18.08
C VAL A 281 0.30 18.93 -16.94
N LYS A 282 0.07 20.02 -16.19
CA LYS A 282 -0.95 20.02 -15.15
C LYS A 282 -2.35 20.06 -15.78
N THR A 283 -3.22 19.14 -15.40
CA THR A 283 -4.59 19.04 -15.91
C THR A 283 -5.60 18.94 -14.78
N GLU A 284 -6.84 19.30 -15.07
CA GLU A 284 -7.94 19.08 -14.13
C GLU A 284 -8.24 17.58 -14.03
N PRO A 285 -8.38 17.03 -12.80
CA PRO A 285 -8.77 15.64 -12.60
C PRO A 285 -10.16 15.38 -13.19
N TRP A 286 -10.38 14.16 -13.67
CA TRP A 286 -11.70 13.74 -14.12
C TRP A 286 -12.70 13.73 -12.96
N ASP A 287 -13.88 14.31 -13.20
CA ASP A 287 -14.96 14.47 -12.22
C ASP A 287 -15.80 13.20 -11.99
N GLY A 288 -15.51 12.13 -12.73
CA GLY A 288 -16.22 10.85 -12.69
C GLY A 288 -17.50 10.80 -13.52
N LYS A 289 -17.79 11.84 -14.32
CA LYS A 289 -19.01 11.94 -15.13
C LYS A 289 -18.71 11.87 -16.64
N ASP A 290 -19.77 11.72 -17.43
CA ASP A 290 -19.69 11.84 -18.88
C ASP A 290 -19.33 13.27 -19.27
N GLY A 291 -18.58 13.43 -20.37
CA GLY A 291 -18.31 14.74 -20.93
C GLY A 291 -19.56 15.35 -21.55
N GLU A 292 -19.75 16.65 -21.32
CA GLU A 292 -20.78 17.45 -21.99
C GLU A 292 -20.23 17.93 -23.35
N ILE A 293 -21.02 17.75 -24.41
CA ILE A 293 -20.70 18.35 -25.71
C ILE A 293 -21.06 19.82 -25.58
N ILE A 294 -20.05 20.68 -25.58
CA ILE A 294 -20.27 22.13 -25.73
C ILE A 294 -20.61 22.33 -27.20
N GLU A 295 -21.89 22.53 -27.50
CA GLU A 295 -22.31 23.03 -28.80
C GLU A 295 -21.76 24.45 -28.91
N GLU A 296 -20.63 24.62 -29.60
CA GLU A 296 -20.25 25.94 -30.07
C GLU A 296 -21.33 26.35 -31.08
N ASP A 297 -22.14 27.34 -30.72
CA ASP A 297 -23.13 27.94 -31.60
C ASP A 297 -22.48 28.15 -32.97
N GLU A 298 -22.94 27.41 -33.98
CA GLU A 298 -22.52 27.63 -35.37
C GLU A 298 -22.65 29.12 -35.63
N PHE A 299 -21.52 29.81 -35.86
CA PHE A 299 -21.54 31.15 -36.43
C PHE A 299 -22.47 31.08 -37.64
N SER A 300 -23.67 31.66 -37.53
CA SER A 300 -24.65 31.58 -38.61
C SER A 300 -23.98 32.10 -39.87
N LEU A 301 -24.02 31.31 -40.93
CA LEU A 301 -23.57 31.72 -42.27
C LEU A 301 -24.21 33.05 -42.71
N GLU A 302 -25.33 33.45 -42.12
CA GLU A 302 -26.00 34.74 -42.34
C GLU A 302 -25.22 35.93 -41.75
N GLU A 303 -24.45 35.77 -40.67
CA GLU A 303 -23.56 36.84 -40.17
C GLU A 303 -22.29 36.97 -41.02
N LEU A 304 -21.86 35.89 -41.68
CA LEU A 304 -20.65 35.86 -42.51
C LEU A 304 -20.92 36.28 -43.96
N MET A 305 -22.17 36.14 -44.42
CA MET A 305 -22.68 36.69 -45.69
C MET A 305 -23.38 38.04 -45.45
N GLY A 306 -22.66 39.02 -44.90
CA GLY A 306 -23.15 40.39 -44.77
C GLY A 306 -23.68 40.92 -46.11
N ASP A 307 -24.98 41.20 -46.14
CA ASP A 307 -25.79 41.92 -47.14
C ASP A 307 -25.06 42.43 -48.41
N GLU A 308 -24.98 41.59 -49.45
CA GLU A 308 -25.04 42.08 -50.84
C GLU A 308 -26.51 42.24 -51.27
N ALA A 309 -27.28 43.10 -50.60
CA ALA A 309 -28.53 43.62 -51.13
C ALA A 309 -29.05 44.77 -50.26
N THR A 310 -28.78 46.02 -50.66
CA THR A 310 -29.82 47.00 -51.04
C THR A 310 -29.25 48.44 -51.15
N SER A 311 -29.42 48.99 -52.36
CA SER A 311 -29.35 50.42 -52.78
C SER A 311 -28.00 51.13 -52.84
#